data_AF-F2R0T9-F1
#
_entry.id   AF-F2R0T9-F1
#
_cell.length_a   1.000
_cell.length_b   1.000
_cell.length_c   1.000
_cell.angle_alpha   90.00
_cell.angle_beta   90.00
_cell.angle_gamma   90.00
#
_symmetry.space_group_name_H-M   'P 1'
#
loop_
_entity.id
_entity.type
_entity.pdbx_description
1 polymer ?
#
loop_
_entity_poly.entity_id
_entity_poly.type
_entity_poly.pdbx_seq_one_letter_code
_entity_poly.pdbx_strand_id
1 'polypeptide(L)'
;MPIKLSDELIQIQQAAVDAQREAQAGPYSAEAWTPWLEAATVIQAAITEHAKATGQSRFDVEAEVKLAVLNPEGYAEKKRKEAEKAKK
;
A
#
# COMPACT_ATOMS: atom_id res chain seq x y z
N MET A 1 -18.14 -2.28 0.91
CA MET A 1 -17.77 -3.02 -0.33
C MET A 1 -16.34 -3.50 -0.18
N PRO A 2 -15.96 -4.68 -0.73
CA PRO A 2 -14.58 -5.15 -0.65
C PRO A 2 -13.65 -4.18 -1.39
N ILE A 3 -12.54 -3.81 -0.78
CA ILE A 3 -11.54 -2.96 -1.45
C ILE A 3 -10.79 -3.81 -2.47
N LYS A 4 -10.84 -3.41 -3.74
CA LYS A 4 -10.07 -4.04 -4.81
C LYS A 4 -8.68 -3.41 -4.86
N LEU A 5 -7.64 -4.21 -4.66
CA LEU A 5 -6.26 -3.82 -4.92
C LEU A 5 -5.78 -4.37 -6.26
N SER A 6 -4.90 -3.64 -6.95
CA SER A 6 -4.14 -4.17 -8.08
C SER A 6 -2.75 -4.64 -7.60
N ASP A 7 -2.17 -5.60 -8.32
CA ASP A 7 -0.80 -6.07 -8.04
C ASP A 7 0.22 -4.93 -8.19
N GLU A 8 -0.01 -4.03 -9.14
CA GLU A 8 0.78 -2.82 -9.35
C GLU A 8 0.80 -1.92 -8.10
N LEU A 9 -0.35 -1.66 -7.47
CA LEU A 9 -0.39 -0.87 -6.24
C LEU A 9 0.39 -1.51 -5.10
N ILE A 10 0.32 -2.84 -4.99
CA ILE A 10 1.08 -3.60 -3.97
C ILE A 10 2.58 -3.49 -4.25
N GLN A 11 3.00 -3.64 -5.51
CA GLN A 11 4.41 -3.53 -5.91
C GLN A 11 4.98 -2.13 -5.65
N ILE A 12 4.26 -1.07 -6.02
CA ILE A 12 4.70 0.31 -5.79
C ILE A 12 4.78 0.60 -4.28
N GLN A 13 3.81 0.15 -3.49
CA GLN A 13 3.86 0.32 -2.03
C GLN A 13 5.02 -0.47 -1.41
N GLN A 14 5.30 -1.68 -1.89
CA GLN A 14 6.44 -2.49 -1.45
C GLN A 14 7.76 -1.76 -1.73
N ALA A 15 7.94 -1.23 -2.94
CA ALA A 15 9.12 -0.45 -3.30
C ALA A 15 9.31 0.78 -2.39
N ALA A 16 8.23 1.49 -2.06
CA ALA A 16 8.28 2.60 -1.12
C ALA A 16 8.70 2.15 0.29
N VAL A 17 8.20 1.01 0.77
CA VAL A 17 8.57 0.47 2.09
C VAL A 17 10.03 0.02 2.11
N ASP A 18 10.52 -0.61 1.05
CA ASP A 18 11.91 -1.05 0.97
C ASP A 18 12.87 0.13 0.89
N ALA A 19 12.57 1.15 0.07
CA ALA A 19 13.33 2.40 0.05
C ALA A 19 13.34 3.10 1.43
N GLN A 20 12.21 3.05 2.16
CA GLN A 20 12.15 3.57 3.53
C GLN A 20 13.09 2.81 4.47
N ARG A 21 13.08 1.48 4.39
CA ARG A 21 13.94 0.61 5.22
C ARG A 21 15.41 0.85 4.93
N GLU A 22 15.78 0.99 3.66
CA GLU A 22 17.15 1.32 3.25
C GLU A 22 17.58 2.67 3.81
N ALA A 23 16.73 3.71 3.70
CA ALA A 23 17.01 5.03 4.23
C ALA A 23 17.14 5.05 5.78
N GLN A 24 16.42 4.16 6.48
CA GLN A 24 16.46 4.01 7.93
C GLN A 24 17.62 3.16 8.44
N ALA A 25 18.27 2.37 7.58
CA ALA A 25 19.39 1.51 7.98
C ALA A 25 20.66 2.30 8.34
N GLY A 26 20.74 3.57 7.95
CA GLY A 26 21.86 4.47 8.20
C GLY A 26 21.48 5.77 8.90
N PRO A 27 22.46 6.66 9.14
CA PRO A 27 22.17 8.01 9.62
C PRO A 27 21.34 8.78 8.59
N TYR A 28 20.51 9.70 9.08
CA TYR A 28 19.70 10.55 8.22
C TYR A 28 20.57 11.38 7.26
N SER A 29 20.23 11.34 5.96
CA SER A 29 20.72 12.24 4.93
C SER A 29 19.63 12.46 3.88
N ALA A 30 19.61 13.63 3.24
CA ALA A 30 18.63 13.93 2.21
C ALA A 30 18.77 12.99 1.00
N GLU A 31 20.01 12.65 0.65
CA GLU A 31 20.33 11.75 -0.45
C GLU A 31 19.79 10.34 -0.19
N ALA A 32 19.97 9.78 1.02
CA ALA A 32 19.45 8.45 1.36
C ALA A 32 17.92 8.39 1.37
N TRP A 33 17.24 9.50 1.64
CA TRP A 33 15.77 9.58 1.68
C TRP A 33 15.14 9.93 0.31
N THR A 34 15.94 10.32 -0.68
CA THR A 34 15.45 10.68 -2.01
C THR A 34 14.66 9.54 -2.69
N PRO A 35 15.15 8.28 -2.71
CA PRO A 35 14.40 7.17 -3.31
C PRO A 35 13.03 6.94 -2.65
N TRP A 36 12.95 7.10 -1.33
CA TRP A 36 11.69 7.00 -0.61
C TRP A 36 10.72 8.13 -0.97
N LEU A 37 11.19 9.37 -1.10
CA LEU A 37 10.36 10.52 -1.48
C LEU A 37 9.78 10.37 -2.89
N GLU A 38 10.57 9.87 -3.83
CA GLU A 38 10.12 9.57 -5.19
C GLU A 38 9.06 8.47 -5.18
N ALA A 39 9.36 7.33 -4.53
CA ALA A 39 8.42 6.22 -4.41
C ALA A 39 7.12 6.61 -3.67
N ALA A 40 7.23 7.44 -2.63
CA ALA A 40 6.08 7.98 -1.90
C ALA A 40 5.20 8.87 -2.79
N THR A 41 5.79 9.65 -3.69
CA THR A 41 5.03 10.46 -4.66
C THR A 41 4.30 9.56 -5.65
N VAL A 42 4.98 8.54 -6.18
CA VAL A 42 4.42 7.59 -7.15
C VAL A 42 3.24 6.80 -6.54
N ILE A 43 3.39 6.26 -5.33
CA ILE A 43 2.29 5.49 -4.70
C ILE A 43 1.07 6.37 -4.41
N GLN A 44 1.26 7.63 -4.02
CA GLN A 44 0.15 8.54 -3.73
C GLN A 44 -0.63 8.91 -4.99
N ALA A 45 0.06 9.11 -6.12
CA ALA A 45 -0.56 9.28 -7.42
C ALA A 45 -1.33 8.02 -7.83
N ALA A 46 -0.70 6.85 -7.77
CA ALA A 46 -1.31 5.57 -8.15
C ALA A 46 -2.56 5.23 -7.32
N ILE A 47 -2.52 5.43 -6.00
CA ILE A 47 -3.70 5.26 -5.12
C ILE A 47 -4.83 6.18 -5.55
N THR A 48 -4.51 7.44 -5.87
CA THR A 48 -5.51 8.43 -6.27
C THR A 48 -6.16 8.07 -7.61
N GLU A 49 -5.37 7.64 -8.58
CA GLU A 49 -5.87 7.19 -9.89
C GLU A 49 -6.72 5.93 -9.76
N HIS A 50 -6.24 4.94 -9.01
CA HIS A 50 -6.97 3.69 -8.79
C HIS A 50 -8.30 3.94 -8.09
N ALA A 51 -8.31 4.73 -7.02
CA ALA A 51 -9.53 5.07 -6.29
C ALA A 51 -10.57 5.77 -7.19
N LYS A 52 -10.13 6.68 -8.06
CA LYS A 52 -11.01 7.31 -9.07
C LYS A 52 -11.54 6.29 -10.07
N ALA A 53 -10.67 5.41 -10.60
CA ALA A 53 -11.04 4.42 -11.61
C ALA A 53 -12.04 3.38 -11.08
N THR A 54 -11.95 3.03 -9.80
CA THR A 54 -12.83 2.03 -9.18
C THR A 54 -14.02 2.64 -8.43
N GLY A 55 -14.11 3.97 -8.36
CA GLY A 55 -15.13 4.68 -7.57
C GLY A 55 -15.03 4.42 -6.06
N GLN A 56 -13.85 4.03 -5.58
CA GLN A 56 -13.61 3.72 -4.17
C GLN A 56 -13.04 4.93 -3.41
N SER A 57 -13.15 4.92 -2.09
CA SER A 57 -12.51 5.93 -1.23
C SER A 57 -10.99 5.81 -1.34
N ARG A 58 -10.30 6.93 -1.67
CA ARG A 58 -8.83 7.02 -1.65
C ARG A 58 -8.26 6.58 -0.30
N PHE A 59 -8.90 6.99 0.79
CA PHE A 59 -8.48 6.64 2.14
C PHE A 59 -8.55 5.13 2.39
N ASP A 60 -9.65 4.48 1.98
CA ASP A 60 -9.81 3.04 2.20
C ASP A 60 -8.85 2.23 1.31
N VAL A 61 -8.59 2.68 0.08
CA VAL A 61 -7.58 2.07 -0.80
C VAL A 61 -6.19 2.19 -0.18
N GLU A 62 -5.81 3.38 0.29
CA GLU A 62 -4.51 3.60 0.95
C GLU A 62 -4.33 2.72 2.19
N ALA A 63 -5.35 2.65 3.05
CA ALA A 63 -5.32 1.82 4.25
C ALA A 63 -5.19 0.32 3.91
N GLU A 64 -5.93 -0.14 2.90
CA GLU A 64 -5.87 -1.54 2.44
C GLU A 64 -4.51 -1.89 1.85
N VAL A 65 -3.94 -1.02 1.01
CA VAL A 65 -2.61 -1.21 0.41
C VAL A 65 -1.52 -1.26 1.49
N LYS A 66 -1.56 -0.33 2.45
CA LYS A 66 -0.63 -0.33 3.58
C LYS A 66 -0.78 -1.58 4.44
N LEU A 67 -2.00 -2.02 4.72
CA LEU A 67 -2.23 -3.25 5.48
C LEU A 67 -1.65 -4.47 4.76
N ALA A 68 -1.87 -4.58 3.45
CA ALA A 68 -1.37 -5.70 2.63
C ALA A 68 0.17 -5.82 2.68
N VAL A 69 0.88 -4.69 2.66
CA VAL A 69 2.35 -4.65 2.61
C VAL A 69 2.99 -4.66 4.01
N LEU A 70 2.48 -3.86 4.94
CA LEU A 70 3.10 -3.69 6.26
C LEU A 70 2.67 -4.75 7.28
N ASN A 71 1.51 -5.40 7.07
CA ASN A 71 1.02 -6.47 7.92
C ASN A 71 0.33 -7.57 7.09
N PRO A 72 1.10 -8.39 6.34
CA PRO A 72 0.55 -9.42 5.46
C PRO A 72 -0.32 -10.46 6.19
N GLU A 73 0.01 -10.80 7.43
CA GLU A 73 -0.79 -11.73 8.25
C GLU A 73 -2.16 -11.14 8.60
N GLY A 74 -2.21 -9.89 9.07
CA GLY A 74 -3.46 -9.19 9.35
C GLY A 74 -4.31 -8.98 8.11
N TYR A 75 -3.66 -8.73 6.95
CA TYR A 75 -4.35 -8.67 5.67
C TYR A 75 -4.97 -10.02 5.28
N ALA A 76 -4.22 -11.11 5.39
CA ALA A 76 -4.70 -12.45 5.09
C ALA A 76 -5.86 -12.86 6.00
N GLU A 77 -5.78 -12.53 7.30
CA GLU A 77 -6.87 -12.78 8.25
C GLU A 77 -8.14 -11.99 7.87
N LYS A 78 -7.99 -10.71 7.52
CA LYS A 78 -9.10 -9.87 7.05
C LYS A 78 -9.76 -10.49 5.81
N LYS A 79 -8.97 -10.91 4.81
CA LYS A 79 -9.49 -11.56 3.59
C LYS A 79 -10.20 -12.87 3.88
N ARG A 80 -9.69 -13.68 4.83
CA ARG A 80 -10.38 -14.89 5.27
C ARG A 80 -11.76 -14.58 5.86
N LYS A 81 -11.84 -13.60 6.77
CA LYS A 81 -13.11 -13.18 7.40
C LYS A 81 -14.12 -12.64 6.37
N GLU A 82 -13.65 -11.87 5.39
CA GLU A 82 -14.48 -11.38 4.28
C GLU A 82 -15.05 -12.54 3.45
N ALA A 83 -14.22 -13.54 3.12
CA ALA A 83 -14.63 -14.72 2.37
C ALA A 83 -15.61 -15.61 3.16
N GLU A 84 -15.43 -15.75 4.47
CA GLU A 84 -16.36 -16.47 5.35
C GLU A 84 -17.72 -15.77 5.44
N LYS A 85 -17.73 -14.44 5.54
CA LYS A 85 -18.96 -13.64 5.56
C LYS A 85 -19.72 -13.73 4.25
N ALA A 86 -19.02 -13.77 3.11
CA ALA A 86 -19.65 -13.89 1.79
C ALA A 86 -20.32 -15.26 1.53
N LYS A 87 -20.01 -16.27 2.34
CA LYS A 87 -20.63 -17.62 2.26
C LYS A 87 -21.88 -17.76 3.14
N LYS A 88 -22.16 -16.80 4.01
CA LYS A 88 -23.35 -16.77 4.89
C LYS A 88 -24.43 -15.91 4.28
#